data_AF-A0AAU1Y0X4-F1
#
_entry.id   AF-A0AAU1Y0X4-F1
#
_cell.length_a   1.000
_cell.length_b   1.000
_cell.length_c   1.000
_cell.angle_alpha   90.00
_cell.angle_beta   90.00
_cell.angle_gamma   90.00
#
_symmetry.space_group_name_H-M   'P 1'
#
loop_
_entity.id
_entity.type
_entity.pdbx_description
1 polymer ?
#
loop_
_entity_poly.entity_id
_entity_poly.type
_entity_poly.pdbx_seq_one_letter_code
_entity_poly.pdbx_strand_id
1 'polypeptide(L)'
;MELLRLAVAARRVGVHPGTLRLWANEGRVAVVWVGRERRFSSEALDALTGCPDTAGRREALYVRVSGSSGQESSLAAQEAELRATASGVVVAVFKDRASGLRESRPGLDRLVKRAAKGEFTHVRVTHGDRLARFGAGWLIQVLAHHRVTVEVLHSKGAAGGMEELLDDFMSLVATFAGRMYGMRSREARRRLLDEAGRRMKQPVLGAGAGAGAGAGAGAGAGAGAGAGAGAGAGAGAGAGAGAGAGAGVAGEVRG
;
A
#
# COMPACT_ATOMS: atom_id res chain seq x y z
N MET A 1 25.98 -7.93 34.61
CA MET A 1 26.66 -7.85 33.29
C MET A 1 26.88 -9.24 32.75
N GLU A 2 26.10 -9.64 31.75
CA GLU A 2 26.24 -10.95 31.11
C GLU A 2 27.33 -10.89 30.03
N LEU A 3 28.29 -11.80 30.08
CA LEU A 3 29.40 -11.88 29.14
C LEU A 3 29.17 -13.03 28.17
N LEU A 4 28.83 -12.70 26.93
CA LEU A 4 28.48 -13.66 25.88
C LEU A 4 29.72 -14.12 25.10
N ARG A 5 29.74 -15.40 24.76
CA ARG A 5 30.70 -15.98 23.80
C ARG A 5 30.36 -15.53 22.39
N LEU A 6 31.38 -15.45 21.53
CA LEU A 6 31.27 -14.95 20.16
C LEU A 6 30.07 -15.49 19.35
N ALA A 7 29.82 -16.80 19.38
CA ALA A 7 28.73 -17.40 18.62
C ALA A 7 27.34 -16.98 19.14
N VAL A 8 27.20 -16.81 20.46
CA VAL A 8 25.97 -16.34 21.10
C VAL A 8 25.78 -14.85 20.84
N ALA A 9 26.86 -14.08 20.96
CA ALA A 9 26.89 -12.65 20.64
C ALA A 9 26.51 -12.39 19.17
N ALA A 10 27.10 -13.11 18.22
CA ALA A 10 26.82 -12.96 16.79
C ALA A 10 25.35 -13.25 16.46
N ARG A 11 24.77 -14.32 17.05
CA ARG A 11 23.34 -14.61 16.91
C ARG A 11 22.44 -13.53 17.50
N ARG A 12 22.82 -12.97 18.66
CA ARG A 12 22.06 -11.89 19.32
C ARG A 12 22.03 -10.61 18.46
N VAL A 13 23.15 -10.30 17.81
CA VAL A 13 23.33 -9.11 16.96
C VAL A 13 22.80 -9.35 15.52
N GLY A 14 22.43 -10.58 15.16
CA GLY A 14 21.97 -10.90 13.80
C GLY A 14 23.06 -10.79 12.72
N VAL A 15 24.35 -10.89 13.08
CA VAL A 15 25.48 -10.79 12.15
C VAL A 15 26.29 -12.09 12.12
N HIS A 16 27.06 -12.29 11.04
CA HIS A 16 27.99 -13.42 10.95
C HIS A 16 29.12 -13.31 11.99
N PRO A 17 29.57 -14.40 12.65
CA PRO A 17 30.64 -14.35 13.67
C PRO A 17 31.94 -13.71 13.19
N GLY A 18 32.25 -13.83 11.89
CA GLY A 18 33.40 -13.15 11.27
C GLY A 18 33.28 -11.63 11.28
N THR A 19 32.08 -11.09 11.01
CA THR A 19 31.80 -9.65 11.04
C THR A 19 31.94 -9.09 12.46
N LEU A 20 31.46 -9.82 13.48
CA LEU A 20 31.61 -9.40 14.87
C LEU A 20 33.08 -9.43 15.34
N ARG A 21 33.89 -10.37 14.83
CA ARG A 21 35.34 -10.39 15.06
C ARG A 21 36.04 -9.18 14.43
N LEU A 22 35.63 -8.78 13.23
CA LEU A 22 36.18 -7.62 12.54
C LEU A 22 35.90 -6.34 13.35
N TRP A 23 34.66 -6.13 13.78
CA TRP A 23 34.27 -4.98 14.59
C TRP A 23 34.98 -4.92 15.94
N ALA A 24 35.25 -6.07 16.55
CA ALA A 24 36.08 -6.15 17.74
C ALA A 24 37.54 -5.74 17.47
N ASN A 25 38.11 -6.13 16.34
CA ASN A 25 39.48 -5.76 15.96
C ASN A 25 39.59 -4.27 15.59
N GLU A 26 38.55 -3.69 15.00
CA GLU A 26 38.44 -2.27 14.66
C GLU A 26 38.13 -1.37 15.87
N GLY A 27 37.95 -1.96 17.07
CA GLY A 27 37.62 -1.21 18.28
C GLY A 27 36.18 -0.69 18.34
N ARG A 28 35.30 -1.14 17.43
CA ARG A 28 33.89 -0.74 17.40
C ARG A 28 33.09 -1.38 18.54
N VAL A 29 33.42 -2.61 18.93
CA VAL A 29 32.80 -3.33 20.05
C VAL A 29 33.80 -3.50 21.19
N ALA A 30 33.41 -3.16 22.41
CA ALA A 30 34.22 -3.45 23.59
C ALA A 30 34.32 -4.96 23.83
N VAL A 31 35.54 -5.47 24.03
CA VAL A 31 35.83 -6.89 24.29
C VAL A 31 36.52 -7.05 25.62
N VAL A 32 36.05 -8.04 26.39
CA VAL A 32 36.70 -8.49 27.63
C VAL A 32 37.36 -9.84 27.40
N TRP A 33 38.61 -9.98 27.83
CA TRP A 33 39.35 -11.24 27.76
C TRP A 33 39.11 -12.06 29.02
N VAL A 34 38.64 -13.30 28.86
CA VAL A 34 38.54 -14.27 29.94
C VAL A 34 39.34 -15.50 29.55
N GLY A 35 40.56 -15.60 30.08
CA GLY A 35 41.54 -16.60 29.64
C GLY A 35 41.98 -16.38 28.19
N ARG A 36 41.80 -17.39 27.33
CA ARG A 36 42.10 -17.32 25.89
C ARG A 36 40.88 -16.97 25.02
N GLU A 37 39.72 -16.72 25.61
CA GLU A 37 38.48 -16.43 24.89
C GLU A 37 38.08 -14.96 24.98
N ARG A 38 37.64 -14.40 23.85
CA ARG A 38 37.00 -13.10 23.77
C ARG A 38 35.54 -13.20 24.21
N ARG A 39 35.14 -12.39 25.19
CA ARG A 39 33.75 -12.23 25.61
C ARG A 39 33.24 -10.82 25.32
N PHE A 40 31.97 -10.75 24.99
CA PHE A 40 31.27 -9.54 24.62
C PHE A 40 30.23 -9.24 25.69
N SER A 41 30.18 -8.01 26.21
CA SER A 41 29.10 -7.65 27.13
C SER A 41 27.79 -7.53 26.37
N SER A 42 26.70 -8.03 26.96
CA SER A 42 25.36 -7.88 26.41
C SER A 42 25.04 -6.41 26.12
N GLU A 43 25.42 -5.49 27.02
CA GLU A 43 25.20 -4.04 26.86
C GLU A 43 25.96 -3.44 25.67
N ALA A 44 27.23 -3.80 25.45
CA ALA A 44 28.00 -3.28 24.31
C ALA A 44 27.49 -3.86 22.99
N LEU A 45 26.97 -5.09 22.99
CA LEU A 45 26.33 -5.68 21.81
C LEU A 45 24.98 -5.02 21.53
N ASP A 46 24.16 -4.78 22.55
CA ASP A 46 22.86 -4.12 22.40
C ASP A 46 23.06 -2.67 21.91
N ALA A 47 24.13 -1.98 22.33
CA ALA A 47 24.54 -0.68 21.82
C ALA A 47 25.04 -0.71 20.36
N LEU A 48 25.57 -1.84 19.89
CA LEU A 48 26.24 -1.95 18.58
C LEU A 48 25.39 -2.58 17.49
N THR A 49 24.47 -3.47 17.86
CA THR A 49 23.42 -3.97 16.98
C THR A 49 22.44 -2.86 16.62
N GLY A 50 22.29 -1.90 17.55
CA GLY A 50 20.95 -1.44 17.87
C GLY A 50 20.07 -2.65 18.20
N CYS A 51 19.55 -2.73 19.42
CA CYS A 51 18.11 -3.01 19.45
C CYS A 51 17.49 -2.19 18.31
N PRO A 52 16.72 -2.78 17.36
CA PRO A 52 16.18 -2.01 16.25
C PRO A 52 15.50 -0.82 16.89
N ASP A 53 16.07 0.35 16.65
CA ASP A 53 16.03 1.48 17.56
C ASP A 53 14.63 1.72 18.13
N THR A 54 14.32 1.17 19.31
CA THR A 54 13.13 1.62 20.04
C THR A 54 13.33 3.06 20.51
N ALA A 55 14.58 3.56 20.53
CA ALA A 55 14.93 4.93 20.87
C ALA A 55 14.76 5.93 19.70
N GLY A 56 14.33 5.47 18.51
CA GLY A 56 14.01 6.33 17.37
C GLY A 56 12.72 5.94 16.64
N ARG A 57 12.22 4.72 16.83
CA ARG A 57 10.97 4.24 16.25
C ARG A 57 9.77 4.87 16.98
N ARG A 58 9.34 6.00 16.44
CA ARG A 58 8.15 6.73 16.84
C ARG A 58 6.96 6.23 16.05
N GLU A 59 6.00 5.62 16.74
CA GLU A 59 4.80 5.04 16.15
C GLU A 59 3.58 5.93 16.40
N ALA A 60 2.77 6.13 15.36
CA ALA A 60 1.46 6.71 15.45
C ALA A 60 0.40 5.63 15.23
N LEU A 61 -0.65 5.64 16.04
CA LEU A 61 -1.77 4.71 15.89
C LEU A 61 -2.92 5.43 15.21
N TYR A 62 -3.56 4.79 14.24
CA TYR A 62 -4.78 5.29 13.62
C TYR A 62 -5.92 4.27 13.78
N VAL A 63 -7.00 4.72 14.42
CA VAL A 63 -8.21 3.92 14.65
C VAL A 63 -9.43 4.62 14.08
N ARG A 64 -10.32 3.84 13.46
CA ARG A 64 -11.52 4.35 12.81
C ARG A 64 -12.70 3.40 12.99
N VAL A 65 -13.87 3.98 13.27
CA VAL A 65 -15.16 3.29 13.21
C VAL A 65 -16.15 4.05 12.31
N SER A 66 -17.04 3.32 11.66
CA SER A 66 -18.22 3.87 10.98
C SER A 66 -19.21 4.43 12.00
N GLY A 67 -19.90 5.50 11.62
CA GLY A 67 -20.63 6.42 12.50
C GLY A 67 -21.96 5.94 13.06
N SER A 68 -22.01 4.74 13.65
CA SER A 68 -23.15 4.28 14.45
C SER A 68 -22.83 4.46 15.93
N SER A 69 -23.71 5.14 16.66
CA SER A 69 -23.64 5.28 18.13
C SER A 69 -23.51 3.91 18.79
N GLY A 70 -22.53 3.73 19.69
CA GLY A 70 -22.28 2.46 20.42
C GLY A 70 -20.93 1.80 20.14
N GLN A 71 -20.14 2.30 19.19
CA GLN A 71 -18.83 1.74 18.80
C GLN A 71 -17.64 2.30 19.62
N GLU A 72 -17.87 2.95 20.77
CA GLU A 72 -16.78 3.48 21.60
C GLU A 72 -15.90 2.36 22.21
N SER A 73 -16.53 1.23 22.57
CA SER A 73 -15.84 0.01 23.01
C SER A 73 -14.94 -0.55 21.90
N SER A 74 -15.38 -0.47 20.64
CA SER A 74 -14.62 -0.92 19.46
C SER A 74 -13.39 -0.04 19.20
N LEU A 75 -13.51 1.29 19.33
CA LEU A 75 -12.35 2.20 19.21
C LEU A 75 -11.31 1.94 20.30
N ALA A 76 -11.76 1.78 21.54
CA ALA A 76 -10.87 1.50 22.68
C ALA A 76 -10.19 0.14 22.55
N ALA A 77 -10.92 -0.89 22.10
CA ALA A 77 -10.36 -2.22 21.85
C ALA A 77 -9.30 -2.21 20.74
N GLN A 78 -9.58 -1.53 19.61
CA GLN A 78 -8.61 -1.38 18.52
C GLN A 78 -7.35 -0.63 18.98
N GLU A 79 -7.51 0.42 19.77
CA GLU A 79 -6.38 1.18 20.32
C GLU A 79 -5.56 0.33 21.29
N ALA A 80 -6.21 -0.45 22.17
CA ALA A 80 -5.55 -1.35 23.09
C ALA A 80 -4.76 -2.44 22.36
N GLU A 81 -5.33 -3.04 21.32
CA GLU A 81 -4.67 -4.03 20.47
C GLU A 81 -3.44 -3.46 19.74
N LEU A 82 -3.59 -2.25 19.18
CA LEU A 82 -2.48 -1.55 18.53
C LEU A 82 -1.36 -1.19 19.51
N ARG A 83 -1.70 -0.80 20.75
CA ARG A 83 -0.72 -0.55 21.80
C ARG A 83 -0.03 -1.83 22.26
N ALA A 84 -0.77 -2.93 22.40
CA ALA A 84 -0.22 -4.20 22.86
C ALA A 84 0.77 -4.81 21.87
N THR A 85 0.59 -4.54 20.57
CA THR A 85 1.48 -5.02 19.50
C THR A 85 2.50 -3.98 19.05
N ALA A 86 2.53 -2.81 19.68
CA ALA A 86 3.46 -1.73 19.35
C ALA A 86 4.91 -2.20 19.57
N SER A 87 5.75 -1.94 18.57
CA SER A 87 7.17 -2.29 18.60
C SER A 87 8.06 -1.08 18.94
N GLY A 88 7.47 0.11 19.09
CA GLY A 88 8.16 1.37 19.33
C GLY A 88 7.43 2.26 20.33
N VAL A 89 7.90 3.50 20.49
CA VAL A 89 7.23 4.49 21.35
C VAL A 89 6.02 5.05 20.63
N VAL A 90 4.83 4.84 21.21
CA VAL A 90 3.59 5.41 20.70
C VAL A 90 3.56 6.91 21.01
N VAL A 91 3.76 7.75 19.99
CA VAL A 91 3.81 9.22 20.12
C VAL A 91 2.43 9.84 20.03
N ALA A 92 1.52 9.22 19.27
CA ALA A 92 0.21 9.78 19.00
C ALA A 92 -0.82 8.70 18.69
N VAL A 93 -2.06 8.95 19.09
CA VAL A 93 -3.23 8.17 18.66
C VAL A 93 -4.20 9.11 17.96
N PHE A 94 -4.55 8.76 16.73
CA PHE A 94 -5.50 9.49 15.90
C PHE A 94 -6.77 8.66 15.77
N LYS A 95 -7.92 9.29 16.00
CA LYS A 95 -9.23 8.64 16.04
C LYS A 95 -10.19 9.36 15.11
N ASP A 96 -10.98 8.60 14.36
CA ASP A 96 -12.08 9.13 13.56
C ASP A 96 -13.36 8.30 13.72
N ARG A 97 -14.49 9.00 13.73
CA ARG A 97 -15.85 8.43 13.65
C ARG A 97 -16.45 8.83 12.31
N ALA A 98 -16.11 8.08 11.28
CA ALA A 98 -16.51 8.38 9.91
C ALA A 98 -16.39 7.14 9.03
N SER A 99 -17.21 7.09 8.00
CA SER A 99 -17.08 6.15 6.88
C SER A 99 -15.67 6.21 6.29
N GLY A 100 -15.16 5.06 5.83
CA GLY A 100 -13.90 4.96 5.09
C GLY A 100 -13.93 5.65 3.73
N LEU A 101 -15.12 6.00 3.22
CA LEU A 101 -15.33 6.78 2.00
C LEU A 101 -15.14 8.28 2.19
N ARG A 102 -15.20 8.77 3.43
CA ARG A 102 -15.06 10.20 3.70
C ARG A 102 -13.59 10.59 3.65
N GLU A 103 -13.20 11.43 2.70
CA GLU A 103 -11.82 11.91 2.61
C GLU A 103 -11.48 12.93 3.69
N SER A 104 -12.42 13.85 3.98
CA SER A 104 -12.27 14.88 5.01
C SER A 104 -12.45 14.28 6.42
N ARG A 105 -11.36 13.87 7.05
CA ARG A 105 -11.38 13.23 8.38
C ARG A 105 -10.40 13.94 9.31
N PRO A 106 -10.86 14.60 10.39
CA PRO A 106 -9.98 15.40 11.24
C PRO A 106 -8.82 14.61 11.85
N GLY A 107 -9.02 13.34 12.22
CA GLY A 107 -7.97 12.46 12.73
C GLY A 107 -6.92 12.15 11.68
N LEU A 108 -7.36 11.72 10.48
CA LEU A 108 -6.48 11.45 9.34
C LEU A 108 -5.73 12.70 8.86
N ASP A 109 -6.40 13.85 8.77
CA ASP A 109 -5.79 15.12 8.36
C ASP A 109 -4.67 15.53 9.32
N ARG A 110 -4.89 15.37 10.64
CA ARG A 110 -3.86 15.61 11.65
C ARG A 110 -2.72 14.61 11.55
N LEU A 111 -3.01 13.34 11.24
CA LEU A 111 -1.99 12.32 11.03
C LEU A 111 -1.08 12.71 9.86
N VAL A 112 -1.64 13.03 8.70
CA VAL A 112 -0.85 13.43 7.51
C VAL A 112 -0.03 14.70 7.79
N LYS A 113 -0.62 15.72 8.44
CA LYS A 113 0.11 16.95 8.80
C LYS A 113 1.27 16.71 9.76
N ARG A 114 1.11 15.80 10.72
CA ARG A 114 2.16 15.47 11.70
C ARG A 114 3.21 14.52 11.10
N ALA A 115 2.82 13.66 10.16
CA ALA A 115 3.74 12.88 9.33
C ALA A 115 4.66 13.81 8.52
N ALA A 116 4.11 14.84 7.89
CA ALA A 116 4.89 15.82 7.13
C ALA A 116 5.91 16.59 7.99
N LYS A 117 5.70 16.69 9.30
CA LYS A 117 6.63 17.29 10.27
C LYS A 117 7.70 16.33 10.80
N GLY A 118 7.66 15.05 10.43
CA GLY A 118 8.62 14.03 10.89
C GLY A 118 8.44 13.61 12.35
N GLU A 119 7.26 13.84 12.92
CA GLU A 119 6.98 13.56 14.34
C GLU A 119 6.97 12.05 14.65
N PHE A 120 6.71 11.20 13.66
CA PHE A 120 6.76 9.75 13.77
C PHE A 120 7.28 9.12 12.48
N THR A 121 7.74 7.88 12.56
CA THR A 121 8.30 7.12 11.44
C THR A 121 7.40 5.98 10.99
N HIS A 122 6.47 5.55 11.83
CA HIS A 122 5.56 4.46 11.51
C HIS A 122 4.12 4.82 11.86
N VAL A 123 3.18 4.38 11.04
CA VAL A 123 1.74 4.43 11.31
C VAL A 123 1.21 3.02 11.38
N ARG A 124 0.52 2.69 12.47
CA ARG A 124 -0.08 1.38 12.66
C ARG A 124 -1.60 1.47 12.57
N VAL A 125 -2.18 0.54 11.82
CA VAL A 125 -3.62 0.38 11.68
C VAL A 125 -3.99 -1.09 11.83
N THR A 126 -5.19 -1.35 12.38
CA THR A 126 -5.64 -2.73 12.55
C THR A 126 -5.86 -3.40 11.18
N HIS A 127 -6.51 -2.69 10.25
CA HIS A 127 -6.85 -3.17 8.91
C HIS A 127 -6.65 -2.06 7.87
N GLY A 128 -6.38 -2.43 6.61
CA GLY A 128 -6.11 -1.47 5.54
C GLY A 128 -7.31 -0.56 5.20
N ASP A 129 -8.54 -1.07 5.34
CA ASP A 129 -9.78 -0.32 5.10
C ASP A 129 -10.09 0.71 6.21
N ARG A 130 -9.34 0.68 7.32
CA ARG A 130 -9.40 1.74 8.34
C ARG A 130 -8.84 3.03 7.78
N LEU A 131 -7.76 2.98 6.99
CA LEU A 131 -7.20 4.17 6.35
C LEU A 131 -8.15 4.79 5.34
N ALA A 132 -8.71 4.01 4.43
CA ALA A 132 -9.73 4.46 3.50
C ALA A 132 -10.39 3.25 2.83
N ARG A 133 -11.65 3.40 2.41
CA ARG A 133 -12.36 2.36 1.63
C ARG A 133 -11.78 2.25 0.22
N PHE A 134 -11.41 3.37 -0.38
CA PHE A 134 -10.67 3.47 -1.63
C PHE A 134 -9.47 4.39 -1.45
N GLY A 135 -8.42 4.21 -2.25
CA GLY A 135 -7.25 5.09 -2.21
C GLY A 135 -6.29 4.88 -1.02
N ALA A 136 -6.46 3.80 -0.24
CA ALA A 136 -5.53 3.45 0.84
C ALA A 136 -4.07 3.30 0.32
N GLY A 137 -3.88 2.72 -0.86
CA GLY A 137 -2.56 2.64 -1.50
C GLY A 137 -1.94 4.00 -1.79
N TRP A 138 -2.74 4.98 -2.22
CA TRP A 138 -2.27 6.35 -2.43
C TRP A 138 -1.87 7.02 -1.11
N LEU A 139 -2.66 6.84 -0.05
CA LEU A 139 -2.32 7.32 1.29
C LEU A 139 -1.01 6.72 1.81
N ILE A 140 -0.78 5.42 1.58
CA ILE A 140 0.47 4.74 1.93
C ILE A 140 1.65 5.37 1.17
N GLN A 141 1.49 5.66 -0.13
CA GLN A 141 2.53 6.33 -0.92
C GLN A 141 2.83 7.75 -0.43
N VAL A 142 1.81 8.52 -0.08
CA VAL A 142 1.99 9.87 0.49
C VAL A 142 2.74 9.82 1.82
N LEU A 143 2.36 8.89 2.70
CA LEU A 143 3.08 8.68 3.97
C LEU A 143 4.52 8.23 3.73
N ALA A 144 4.75 7.33 2.77
CA ALA A 144 6.10 6.89 2.40
C ALA A 144 6.98 8.05 1.90
N HIS A 145 6.40 9.01 1.16
CA HIS A 145 7.12 10.23 0.75
C HIS A 145 7.57 11.06 1.95
N HIS A 146 6.80 11.06 3.04
CA HIS A 146 7.17 11.66 4.32
C HIS A 146 8.06 10.76 5.20
N ARG A 147 8.63 9.68 4.64
CA ARG A 147 9.44 8.67 5.35
C ARG A 147 8.67 7.98 6.48
N VAL A 148 7.36 7.85 6.33
CA VAL A 148 6.48 7.14 7.25
C VAL A 148 6.05 5.81 6.63
N THR A 149 6.35 4.71 7.31
CA THR A 149 5.92 3.37 6.90
C THR A 149 4.57 3.04 7.52
N VAL A 150 3.66 2.46 6.74
CA VAL A 150 2.36 2.00 7.24
C VAL A 150 2.41 0.51 7.52
N GLU A 151 2.03 0.11 8.73
CA GLU A 151 1.92 -1.28 9.16
C GLU A 151 0.47 -1.64 9.44
N VAL A 152 0.02 -2.72 8.82
CA VAL A 152 -1.33 -3.26 8.98
C VAL A 152 -1.20 -4.54 9.80
N LEU A 153 -1.85 -4.60 10.96
CA LEU A 153 -1.79 -5.79 11.83
C LEU A 153 -2.42 -7.01 11.17
N HIS A 154 -3.61 -6.84 10.59
CA HIS A 154 -4.38 -7.92 9.98
C HIS A 154 -4.36 -7.78 8.46
N SER A 155 -3.43 -8.47 7.81
CA SER A 155 -3.33 -8.52 6.35
C SER A 155 -4.40 -9.45 5.76
N LYS A 156 -5.45 -8.86 5.15
CA LYS A 156 -6.56 -9.51 4.41
C LYS A 156 -7.44 -10.48 5.23
N GLY A 157 -8.74 -10.20 5.23
CA GLY A 157 -9.78 -11.20 5.54
C GLY A 157 -10.37 -11.17 6.95
N ALA A 158 -9.78 -10.41 7.89
CA ALA A 158 -10.37 -10.24 9.21
C ALA A 158 -11.32 -9.04 9.24
N ALA A 159 -12.62 -9.32 9.36
CA ALA A 159 -13.62 -8.53 10.05
C ALA A 159 -13.62 -6.99 9.86
N GLY A 160 -13.68 -6.51 8.62
CA GLY A 160 -14.41 -5.28 8.34
C GLY A 160 -15.90 -5.63 8.33
N GLY A 161 -16.63 -5.29 9.40
CA GLY A 161 -18.01 -5.72 9.61
C GLY A 161 -18.85 -5.54 8.35
N MET A 162 -19.49 -6.60 7.87
CA MET A 162 -20.27 -6.60 6.63
C MET A 162 -21.29 -5.45 6.60
N GLU A 163 -21.82 -5.09 7.76
CA GLU A 163 -22.68 -3.92 7.98
C GLU A 163 -22.00 -2.59 7.58
N GLU A 164 -20.75 -2.36 8.00
CA GLU A 164 -19.98 -1.17 7.62
C GLU A 164 -19.72 -1.10 6.10
N LEU A 165 -19.54 -2.25 5.45
CA LEU A 165 -19.40 -2.32 3.98
C LEU A 165 -20.73 -2.00 3.27
N LEU A 166 -21.85 -2.51 3.79
CA LEU A 166 -23.18 -2.23 3.26
C LEU A 166 -23.54 -0.75 3.44
N ASP A 167 -23.26 -0.16 4.59
CA ASP A 167 -23.49 1.28 4.84
C ASP A 167 -22.69 2.16 3.88
N ASP A 168 -21.42 1.81 3.64
CA ASP A 168 -20.57 2.51 2.67
C ASP A 168 -21.13 2.36 1.25
N PHE A 169 -21.57 1.15 0.87
CA PHE A 169 -22.19 0.92 -0.43
C PHE A 169 -23.49 1.73 -0.60
N MET A 170 -24.37 1.71 0.40
CA MET A 170 -25.61 2.48 0.38
C MET A 170 -25.34 3.99 0.31
N SER A 171 -24.30 4.47 0.99
CA SER A 171 -23.87 5.87 0.92
C SER A 171 -23.41 6.28 -0.48
N LEU A 172 -22.69 5.39 -1.19
CA LEU A 172 -22.34 5.60 -2.59
C LEU A 172 -23.59 5.65 -3.47
N VAL A 173 -24.48 4.66 -3.35
CA VAL A 173 -25.73 4.60 -4.12
C VAL A 173 -26.56 5.85 -3.89
N ALA A 174 -26.72 6.30 -2.65
CA ALA A 174 -27.45 7.52 -2.30
C ALA A 174 -26.83 8.77 -2.94
N THR A 175 -25.49 8.89 -2.92
CA THR A 175 -24.77 10.01 -3.54
C THR A 175 -24.99 10.04 -5.06
N PHE A 176 -24.87 8.88 -5.73
CA PHE A 176 -25.14 8.77 -7.16
C PHE A 176 -26.61 9.03 -7.49
N ALA A 177 -27.54 8.50 -6.71
CA ALA A 177 -28.97 8.74 -6.87
C ALA A 177 -29.29 10.23 -6.73
N GLY A 178 -28.77 10.92 -5.70
CA GLY A 178 -28.96 12.36 -5.51
C GLY A 178 -28.46 13.19 -6.70
N ARG A 179 -27.26 12.88 -7.22
CA ARG A 179 -26.72 13.52 -8.44
C ARG A 179 -27.61 13.25 -9.66
N MET A 180 -28.14 12.04 -9.79
CA MET A 180 -29.06 11.64 -10.86
C MET A 180 -30.43 12.35 -10.76
N TYR A 181 -30.97 12.52 -9.56
CA TYR A 181 -32.19 13.30 -9.33
C TYR A 181 -31.97 14.80 -9.61
N GLY A 182 -30.76 15.31 -9.38
CA GLY A 182 -30.37 16.69 -9.71
C GLY A 182 -30.24 16.98 -11.22
N MET A 183 -30.24 15.94 -12.08
CA MET A 183 -30.25 16.12 -13.53
C MET A 183 -31.63 16.61 -13.99
N ARG A 184 -31.71 17.86 -14.44
CA ARG A 184 -32.98 18.54 -14.81
C ARG A 184 -33.74 17.90 -15.98
N SER A 185 -33.07 17.12 -16.83
CA SER A 185 -33.69 16.45 -17.99
C SER A 185 -34.05 14.99 -17.66
N ARG A 186 -35.36 14.66 -17.74
CA ARG A 186 -35.86 13.28 -17.63
C ARG A 186 -35.24 12.35 -18.68
N GLU A 187 -34.90 12.89 -19.85
CA GLU A 187 -34.32 12.13 -20.95
C GLU A 187 -32.84 11.80 -20.70
N ALA A 188 -32.07 12.74 -20.16
CA ALA A 188 -30.69 12.49 -19.75
C ALA A 188 -30.61 11.44 -18.64
N ARG A 189 -31.54 11.49 -17.67
CA ARG A 189 -31.63 10.48 -16.62
C ARG A 189 -31.99 9.10 -17.16
N ARG A 190 -32.94 9.01 -18.09
CA ARG A 190 -33.36 7.74 -18.70
C ARG A 190 -32.26 7.11 -19.55
N ARG A 191 -31.56 7.91 -20.37
CA ARG A 191 -30.40 7.44 -21.15
C ARG A 191 -29.31 6.86 -20.26
N LEU A 192 -29.01 7.51 -19.14
CA LEU A 192 -27.96 7.06 -18.21
C LEU A 192 -28.34 5.76 -17.50
N LEU A 193 -29.61 5.57 -17.12
CA LEU A 193 -30.11 4.32 -16.56
C LEU A 193 -30.13 3.17 -17.59
N ASP A 194 -30.57 3.44 -18.81
CA ASP A 194 -30.58 2.45 -19.89
C ASP A 194 -29.15 2.02 -20.25
N GLU A 195 -28.19 2.96 -20.25
CA GLU A 195 -26.78 2.67 -20.51
C GLU A 195 -26.12 1.91 -19.35
N ALA A 196 -26.39 2.28 -18.10
CA ALA A 196 -25.92 1.56 -16.93
C ALA A 196 -26.46 0.12 -16.90
N GLY A 197 -27.75 -0.08 -17.18
CA GLY A 197 -28.38 -1.39 -17.26
C GLY A 197 -27.81 -2.27 -18.38
N ARG A 198 -27.42 -1.69 -19.52
CA ARG A 198 -26.73 -2.41 -20.60
C ARG A 198 -25.31 -2.81 -20.19
N ARG A 199 -24.55 -1.94 -19.52
CA ARG A 199 -23.17 -2.23 -19.07
C ARG A 199 -23.13 -3.24 -17.93
N MET A 200 -24.08 -3.23 -17.01
CA MET A 200 -24.16 -4.24 -15.93
C MET A 200 -24.51 -5.65 -16.44
N LYS A 201 -25.15 -5.76 -17.61
CA LYS A 201 -25.44 -7.04 -18.27
C LYS A 201 -24.26 -7.59 -19.07
N GLN A 202 -23.21 -6.82 -19.29
CA GLN A 202 -21.98 -7.31 -19.89
C GLN A 202 -21.06 -7.89 -18.80
N PRO A 203 -20.45 -9.07 -19.02
CA PRO A 203 -19.48 -9.59 -18.07
C PRO A 203 -18.31 -8.62 -17.97
N VAL A 204 -17.96 -8.24 -16.74
CA VAL A 204 -16.80 -7.39 -16.46
C VAL A 204 -15.55 -8.19 -16.85
N LEU A 205 -15.06 -8.00 -18.07
CA LEU A 205 -13.75 -8.47 -18.48
C LEU A 205 -12.73 -7.76 -17.60
N GLY A 206 -12.15 -8.50 -16.66
CA GLY A 206 -11.09 -8.03 -15.79
C GLY A 206 -9.91 -7.51 -16.61
N ALA A 207 -9.44 -6.33 -16.21
CA ALA A 207 -8.07 -5.84 -16.29
C ALA A 207 -7.23 -6.26 -17.52
N GLY A 208 -7.00 -5.29 -18.42
CA GLY A 208 -5.76 -5.24 -19.20
C GLY A 208 -5.90 -4.91 -20.68
N ALA A 209 -6.31 -3.69 -21.02
CA ALA A 209 -5.96 -3.06 -22.30
C ALA A 209 -6.16 -1.55 -22.20
N GLY A 210 -5.07 -0.81 -21.99
CA GLY A 210 -5.09 0.64 -22.08
C GLY A 210 -5.27 1.06 -23.54
N ALA A 211 -6.40 1.68 -23.86
CA ALA A 211 -6.56 2.45 -25.10
C ALA A 211 -5.99 3.85 -24.84
N GLY A 212 -4.70 4.04 -25.08
CA GLY A 212 -4.06 5.35 -25.12
C GLY A 212 -4.13 5.91 -26.54
N ALA A 213 -4.85 7.01 -26.75
CA ALA A 213 -4.68 7.85 -27.94
C ALA A 213 -3.44 8.71 -27.71
N GLY A 214 -2.32 8.35 -28.33
CA GLY A 214 -1.08 9.12 -28.28
C GLY A 214 -0.45 9.19 -29.66
N ALA A 215 -0.17 10.41 -30.14
CA ALA A 215 0.71 10.64 -31.27
C ALA A 215 2.16 10.49 -30.76
N GLY A 216 2.85 9.44 -31.18
CA GLY A 216 4.24 9.20 -30.81
C GLY A 216 4.95 8.34 -31.83
N ALA A 217 6.17 8.72 -32.19
CA ALA A 217 7.08 7.91 -32.98
C ALA A 217 7.75 6.89 -32.05
N GLY A 218 7.52 5.59 -32.29
CA GLY A 218 8.12 4.53 -31.49
C GLY A 218 7.99 3.17 -32.17
N ALA A 219 9.04 2.35 -32.06
CA ALA A 219 9.05 0.97 -32.54
C ALA A 219 8.40 0.06 -31.48
N GLY A 220 7.33 -0.65 -31.86
CA GLY A 220 6.64 -1.60 -30.98
C GLY A 220 5.72 -2.52 -31.76
N ALA A 221 5.55 -3.75 -31.27
CA ALA A 221 4.62 -4.74 -31.81
C ALA A 221 3.28 -4.66 -31.06
N GLY A 222 2.20 -4.32 -31.76
CA GLY A 222 0.86 -4.24 -31.20
C GLY A 222 -0.21 -4.20 -32.30
N ALA A 223 -1.40 -4.70 -32.00
CA ALA A 223 -2.58 -4.60 -32.87
C ALA A 223 -3.38 -3.35 -32.50
N GLY A 224 -3.40 -2.36 -33.38
CA GLY A 224 -4.15 -1.12 -33.21
C GLY A 224 -4.46 -0.46 -34.55
N ALA A 225 -5.54 0.32 -34.61
CA ALA A 225 -5.87 1.16 -35.76
C ALA A 225 -5.33 2.58 -35.49
N GLY A 226 -4.35 3.03 -36.27
CA GLY A 226 -3.78 4.37 -36.17
C GLY A 226 -3.14 4.79 -37.49
N ALA A 227 -3.08 6.10 -37.75
CA ALA A 227 -2.35 6.68 -38.87
C ALA A 227 -0.98 7.13 -38.37
N GLY A 228 0.09 6.48 -38.82
CA GLY A 228 1.46 6.83 -38.46
C GLY A 228 2.47 6.20 -39.42
N ALA A 229 3.61 6.86 -39.62
CA ALA A 229 4.74 6.32 -40.38
C ALA A 229 5.70 5.61 -39.41
N GLY A 230 5.79 4.28 -39.50
CA GLY A 230 6.68 3.49 -38.69
C GLY A 230 6.92 2.10 -39.29
N ALA A 231 8.12 1.55 -39.10
CA ALA A 231 8.46 0.19 -39.47
C ALA A 231 8.10 -0.75 -38.32
N GLY A 232 7.12 -1.64 -38.53
CA GLY A 232 6.70 -2.63 -37.54
C GLY A 232 6.00 -3.82 -38.20
N ALA A 233 6.17 -5.01 -37.63
CA ALA A 233 5.43 -6.21 -38.04
C ALA A 233 4.16 -6.33 -37.18
N GLY A 234 2.99 -6.13 -37.80
CA GLY A 234 1.70 -6.26 -37.16
C GLY A 234 0.61 -6.61 -38.17
N ALA A 235 -0.39 -7.39 -37.76
CA ALA A 235 -1.59 -7.65 -38.55
C ALA A 235 -2.62 -6.57 -38.22
N GLY A 236 -2.82 -5.62 -39.14
CA GLY A 236 -3.82 -4.55 -39.02
C GLY A 236 -4.39 -4.20 -40.38
N ALA A 237 -5.68 -3.87 -40.43
CA ALA A 237 -6.32 -3.29 -41.61
C ALA A 237 -6.15 -1.76 -41.54
N GLY A 238 -5.17 -1.23 -42.29
CA GLY A 238 -4.94 0.20 -42.42
C GLY A 238 -4.62 0.56 -43.87
N ALA A 239 -5.17 1.68 -44.35
CA ALA A 239 -4.74 2.28 -45.61
C ALA A 239 -3.48 3.10 -45.34
N GLY A 240 -2.32 2.54 -45.69
CA GLY A 240 -1.03 3.22 -45.57
C GLY A 240 -0.07 2.74 -46.66
N ALA A 241 0.63 3.67 -47.31
CA ALA A 241 1.68 3.36 -48.27
C ALA A 241 2.96 3.01 -47.51
N GLY A 242 3.36 1.74 -47.52
CA GLY A 242 4.60 1.28 -46.91
C GLY A 242 5.15 0.06 -47.64
N ALA A 243 6.43 0.10 -48.02
CA ALA A 243 7.15 -1.01 -48.63
C ALA A 243 7.58 -2.00 -47.54
N GLY A 244 7.06 -3.24 -47.57
CA GLY A 244 7.45 -4.31 -46.66
C GLY A 244 7.61 -5.63 -47.41
N ALA A 245 8.78 -6.26 -47.28
CA ALA A 245 9.04 -7.60 -47.81
C ALA A 245 8.43 -8.66 -46.89
N GLY A 246 7.43 -9.40 -47.39
CA GLY A 246 6.83 -10.53 -46.69
C GLY A 246 7.25 -11.86 -47.31
N ALA A 247 7.85 -12.74 -46.52
CA ALA A 247 8.00 -14.15 -46.88
C ALA A 247 6.68 -14.87 -46.59
N GLY A 248 5.94 -15.24 -47.63
CA GLY A 248 4.71 -16.03 -47.52
C GLY A 248 5.02 -17.52 -47.47
N VAL A 249 4.48 -18.22 -46.47
CA VAL A 249 4.39 -19.69 -46.51
C VAL A 249 3.04 -20.04 -47.13
N ALA A 250 3.08 -20.68 -48.30
CA ALA A 250 1.91 -21.12 -49.04
C ALA A 250 1.23 -22.30 -48.31
N GLY A 251 -0.04 -22.12 -47.94
CA GLY A 251 -0.93 -23.22 -47.54
C GLY A 251 -1.50 -23.88 -48.78
N GLU A 252 -1.11 -25.13 -49.00
CA GLU A 252 -1.54 -26.00 -50.10
C GLU A 252 -3.01 -26.42 -49.93
N VAL A 253 -3.77 -26.37 -51.02
CA VAL A 253 -5.14 -26.86 -51.13
C VAL A 253 -5.11 -28.32 -51.56
N ARG A 254 -5.79 -29.21 -50.81
CA ARG A 254 -6.46 -30.48 -51.23
C ARG A 254 -6.86 -31.26 -49.97
N GLY A 255 -8.01 -31.92 -49.87
CA GLY A 255 -9.17 -32.07 -50.74
C GLY A 255 -10.43 -32.28 -49.91
#